data_AF-A0A3N5FF35-F1
#
_entry.id   AF-A0A3N5FF35-F1
#
_cell.length_a   1.000
_cell.length_b   1.000
_cell.length_c   1.000
_cell.angle_alpha   90.00
_cell.angle_beta   90.00
_cell.angle_gamma   90.00
#
_symmetry.space_group_name_H-M   'P 1'
#
loop_
_entity.id
_entity.type
_entity.pdbx_description
1 polymer ?
#
loop_
_entity_poly.entity_id
_entity_poly.type
_entity_poly.pdbx_seq_one_letter_code
_entity_poly.pdbx_strand_id
1 'polypeptide(L)'
;MSVKAQWAFAGVLCLCTLVALWATAMSVRERKLAARRGERIQDAAPVRLEVTESRPQKLPLTPGRKVAVEHFSLVYRDDTLSVTGSQDRAFVDFIHLKKGEQRGWQELRLTILEVDPSGLVVEAEIRPGAPSTGDGWYTALREGLQVEFDGKRLVTIRAWDPAKPELKLLILQGDHAEEQTLGENAKARVFGVGLELRKRGSADWGLLLDSK
;
A
#
# COMPACT_ATOMS: atom_id res chain seq x y z
N MET A 1 -0.40 -5.74 -67.94
CA MET A 1 0.64 -5.58 -66.89
C MET A 1 1.90 -6.27 -67.35
N SER A 2 3.07 -5.63 -67.20
CA SER A 2 4.35 -6.26 -67.50
C SER A 2 4.61 -7.44 -66.55
N VAL A 3 5.17 -8.53 -67.07
CA VAL A 3 5.58 -9.72 -66.27
C VAL A 3 6.44 -9.28 -65.08
N LYS A 4 7.31 -8.27 -65.24
CA LYS A 4 8.12 -7.71 -64.16
C LYS A 4 7.29 -7.11 -63.03
N ALA A 5 6.16 -6.47 -63.35
CA ALA A 5 5.27 -5.90 -62.34
C ALA A 5 4.53 -6.99 -61.55
N GLN A 6 4.12 -8.08 -62.22
CA GLN A 6 3.47 -9.22 -61.55
C GLN A 6 4.41 -9.90 -60.54
N TRP A 7 5.68 -10.09 -60.90
CA TRP A 7 6.70 -10.62 -59.99
C TRP A 7 6.98 -9.69 -58.81
N ALA A 8 7.00 -8.37 -59.02
CA ALA A 8 7.17 -7.40 -57.94
C ALA A 8 6.02 -7.45 -56.93
N PHE A 9 4.76 -7.49 -57.40
CA PHE A 9 3.60 -7.59 -56.52
C PHE A 9 3.55 -8.91 -55.74
N ALA A 10 3.90 -10.03 -56.40
CA ALA A 10 3.99 -11.33 -55.73
C ALA A 10 5.06 -11.32 -54.62
N GLY A 11 6.21 -10.68 -54.87
CA GLY A 11 7.27 -10.52 -53.87
C GLY A 11 6.82 -9.72 -52.66
N VAL A 12 6.13 -8.59 -52.87
CA VAL A 12 5.61 -7.75 -51.79
C VAL A 12 4.56 -8.49 -50.95
N LEU A 13 3.63 -9.19 -51.59
CA LEU A 13 2.63 -10.00 -50.88
C LEU A 13 3.28 -11.10 -50.02
N CYS A 14 4.30 -11.76 -50.55
CA CYS A 14 5.03 -12.81 -49.82
C CYS A 14 5.82 -12.24 -48.62
N LEU A 15 6.40 -11.05 -48.77
CA LEU A 15 7.06 -10.36 -47.65
C LEU A 15 6.05 -9.97 -46.56
N CYS A 16 4.88 -9.44 -46.93
CA CYS A 16 3.84 -9.07 -45.98
C CYS A 16 3.32 -10.27 -45.18
N THR A 17 3.13 -11.44 -45.81
CA THR A 17 2.69 -12.65 -45.11
C THR A 17 3.76 -13.19 -44.16
N LEU A 18 5.04 -13.12 -44.54
CA LEU A 18 6.16 -13.49 -43.66
C LEU A 18 6.21 -12.61 -42.41
N VAL A 19 6.03 -11.29 -42.55
CA VAL A 19 6.01 -10.36 -41.41
C VAL A 19 4.82 -10.64 -40.49
N ALA A 20 3.63 -10.89 -41.04
CA ALA A 20 2.45 -11.21 -40.26
C ALA A 20 2.62 -12.53 -39.46
N LEU A 21 3.20 -13.57 -40.07
CA LEU A 21 3.54 -14.83 -39.42
C LEU A 21 4.58 -14.64 -38.31
N TRP A 22 5.58 -13.79 -38.54
CA TRP A 22 6.61 -13.51 -37.55
C TRP A 22 6.05 -12.77 -36.33
N ALA A 23 5.20 -11.76 -36.54
CA ALA A 23 4.53 -11.03 -35.47
C ALA A 23 3.61 -11.93 -34.63
N THR A 24 2.87 -12.84 -35.28
CA THR A 24 2.04 -13.83 -34.56
C THR A 24 2.89 -14.84 -33.80
N ALA A 25 4.00 -15.32 -34.37
CA ALA A 25 4.92 -16.21 -33.65
C ALA A 25 5.52 -15.54 -32.39
N MET A 26 5.89 -14.26 -32.48
CA MET A 26 6.38 -13.49 -31.34
C MET A 26 5.32 -13.32 -30.24
N SER A 27 4.09 -12.94 -30.59
CA SER A 27 3.01 -12.80 -29.60
C SER A 27 2.63 -14.13 -28.93
N VAL A 28 2.66 -15.25 -29.67
CA VAL A 28 2.47 -16.59 -29.09
C VAL A 28 3.63 -16.96 -28.19
N ARG A 29 4.87 -16.62 -28.55
CA ARG A 29 6.05 -16.86 -27.72
C ARG A 29 6.01 -16.05 -26.42
N GLU A 30 5.60 -14.79 -26.47
CA GLU A 30 5.40 -13.96 -25.27
C GLU A 30 4.28 -14.52 -24.39
N ARG A 31 3.13 -14.90 -24.96
CA ARG A 31 2.04 -15.56 -24.21
C ARG A 31 2.48 -16.89 -23.59
N LYS A 32 3.28 -17.69 -24.31
CA LYS A 32 3.84 -18.95 -23.78
C LYS A 32 4.92 -18.74 -22.72
N LEU A 33 5.74 -17.70 -22.84
CA LEU A 33 6.74 -17.35 -21.83
C LEU A 33 6.08 -16.75 -20.59
N ALA A 34 5.01 -15.96 -20.75
CA ALA A 34 4.16 -15.51 -19.65
C ALA A 34 3.50 -16.70 -18.94
N ALA A 35 2.97 -17.68 -19.70
CA ALA A 35 2.41 -18.90 -19.12
C ALA A 35 3.46 -19.76 -18.39
N ARG A 36 4.68 -19.90 -18.93
CA ARG A 36 5.78 -20.63 -18.26
C ARG A 36 6.37 -19.90 -17.06
N ARG A 37 6.28 -18.57 -17.01
CA ARG A 37 6.60 -17.78 -15.80
C ARG A 37 5.49 -17.84 -14.76
N GLY A 38 4.25 -18.08 -15.16
CA GLY A 38 3.10 -18.27 -14.26
C GLY A 38 3.01 -19.64 -13.59
N GLU A 39 3.90 -20.58 -13.92
CA GLU A 39 3.88 -21.96 -13.40
C GLU A 39 5.09 -22.29 -12.51
N ARG A 40 5.61 -21.28 -11.78
CA ARG A 40 6.54 -21.51 -10.67
C ARG A 40 5.96 -20.88 -9.40
N ILE A 41 5.36 -21.77 -8.61
CA ILE A 41 4.83 -21.56 -7.26
C ILE A 41 3.51 -20.80 -7.28
N GLN A 42 2.44 -21.57 -7.03
CA GLN A 42 1.18 -21.16 -6.43
C GLN A 42 1.24 -19.75 -5.82
N ASP A 43 0.74 -18.77 -6.57
CA ASP A 43 -0.06 -17.70 -5.98
C ASP A 43 -1.20 -18.41 -5.27
N ALA A 44 -0.95 -18.79 -4.01
CA ALA A 44 -2.01 -19.15 -3.10
C ALA A 44 -2.99 -17.98 -3.18
N ALA A 45 -4.21 -18.25 -3.65
CA ALA A 45 -5.31 -17.29 -3.59
C ALA A 45 -5.21 -16.57 -2.23
N PRO A 46 -5.37 -15.23 -2.19
CA PRO A 46 -5.26 -14.50 -0.93
C PRO A 46 -6.12 -15.23 0.08
N VAL A 47 -5.52 -15.60 1.22
CA VAL A 47 -6.26 -16.26 2.29
C VAL A 47 -7.29 -15.23 2.72
N ARG A 48 -8.52 -15.41 2.23
CA ARG A 48 -9.66 -14.59 2.59
C ARG A 48 -10.15 -15.15 3.89
N LEU A 49 -9.96 -14.39 4.95
CA LEU A 49 -10.64 -14.65 6.19
C LEU A 49 -11.72 -13.59 6.30
N GLU A 50 -12.97 -14.06 6.32
CA GLU A 50 -14.10 -13.22 6.70
C GLU A 50 -13.94 -12.92 8.19
N VAL A 51 -13.66 -11.66 8.49
CA VAL A 51 -13.57 -11.17 9.87
C VAL A 51 -14.96 -10.67 10.21
N THR A 52 -15.78 -11.57 10.74
CA THR A 52 -17.09 -11.20 11.26
C THR A 52 -16.91 -10.14 12.36
N GLU A 53 -17.78 -9.11 12.36
CA GLU A 53 -17.72 -7.83 13.11
C GLU A 53 -17.53 -7.89 14.64
N SER A 54 -17.16 -9.01 15.26
CA SER A 54 -17.07 -9.10 16.72
C SER A 54 -16.02 -10.06 17.27
N ARG A 55 -15.22 -10.73 16.43
CA ARG A 55 -14.18 -11.65 16.93
C ARG A 55 -12.82 -11.31 16.34
N PRO A 56 -11.87 -10.90 17.20
CA PRO A 56 -10.49 -10.75 16.80
C PRO A 56 -9.98 -12.05 16.20
N GLN A 57 -9.27 -11.97 15.08
CA GLN A 57 -8.80 -13.13 14.34
C GLN A 57 -7.28 -13.12 14.24
N LYS A 58 -6.65 -14.22 14.62
CA LYS A 58 -5.19 -14.37 14.58
C LYS A 58 -4.74 -14.68 13.14
N LEU A 59 -3.90 -13.81 12.60
CA LEU A 59 -3.40 -13.83 11.22
C LEU A 59 -1.88 -13.99 11.22
N PRO A 60 -1.35 -15.16 10.80
CA PRO A 60 0.06 -15.27 10.48
C PRO A 60 0.33 -14.64 9.10
N LEU A 61 1.20 -13.64 9.07
CA LEU A 61 1.64 -12.93 7.88
C LEU A 61 3.05 -13.40 7.53
N THR A 62 3.17 -14.12 6.42
CA THR A 62 4.47 -14.49 5.84
C THR A 62 5.01 -13.32 5.01
N PRO A 63 6.33 -13.02 5.05
CA PRO A 63 6.91 -11.91 4.30
C PRO A 63 6.57 -11.97 2.81
N GLY A 64 6.11 -10.86 2.26
CA GLY A 64 5.71 -10.70 0.86
C GLY A 64 4.38 -11.34 0.48
N ARG A 65 3.75 -12.14 1.35
CA ARG A 65 2.44 -12.75 1.10
C ARG A 65 1.32 -11.78 1.50
N LYS A 66 0.34 -11.64 0.62
CA LYS A 66 -0.86 -10.83 0.84
C LYS A 66 -1.93 -11.64 1.56
N VAL A 67 -2.48 -11.08 2.64
CA VAL A 67 -3.61 -11.65 3.39
C VAL A 67 -4.76 -10.67 3.33
N ALA A 68 -5.95 -11.14 2.97
CA ALA A 68 -7.13 -10.30 2.84
C ALA A 68 -7.92 -10.30 4.16
N VAL A 69 -8.32 -9.12 4.60
CA VAL A 69 -9.14 -8.88 5.78
C VAL A 69 -10.28 -7.96 5.35
N GLU A 70 -11.47 -8.52 5.12
CA GLU A 70 -12.58 -7.80 4.48
C GLU A 70 -12.14 -7.11 3.17
N HIS A 71 -12.26 -5.78 3.09
CA HIS A 71 -11.86 -4.96 1.95
C HIS A 71 -10.43 -4.41 2.06
N PHE A 72 -9.72 -4.78 3.13
CA PHE A 72 -8.30 -4.48 3.32
C PHE A 72 -7.43 -5.66 2.90
N SER A 73 -6.16 -5.34 2.66
CA SER A 73 -5.14 -6.34 2.47
C SER A 73 -3.90 -5.98 3.25
N LEU A 74 -3.33 -6.99 3.91
CA LEU A 74 -2.16 -6.89 4.74
C LEU A 74 -0.98 -7.54 4.04
N VAL A 75 0.15 -6.85 4.02
CA VAL A 75 1.42 -7.38 3.52
C VAL A 75 2.51 -6.99 4.51
N TYR A 76 3.23 -7.98 5.02
CA TYR A 76 4.43 -7.75 5.83
C TYR A 76 5.67 -7.90 4.93
N ARG A 77 6.59 -6.93 4.93
CA ARG A 77 7.86 -7.00 4.19
C ARG A 77 8.83 -5.98 4.78
N ASP A 78 10.12 -6.31 4.83
CA ASP A 78 11.19 -5.37 5.23
C ASP A 78 10.85 -4.65 6.55
N ASP A 79 10.42 -5.44 7.56
CA ASP A 79 10.00 -4.96 8.89
C ASP A 79 8.85 -3.94 8.90
N THR A 80 8.10 -3.88 7.81
CA THR A 80 6.99 -2.96 7.59
C THR A 80 5.70 -3.73 7.36
N LEU A 81 4.62 -3.32 8.03
CA LEU A 81 3.28 -3.85 7.79
C LEU A 81 2.47 -2.85 6.98
N SER A 82 2.22 -3.19 5.72
CA SER A 82 1.43 -2.39 4.80
C SER A 82 -0.05 -2.78 4.87
N VAL A 83 -0.91 -1.78 4.97
CA VAL A 83 -2.36 -1.90 4.76
C VAL A 83 -2.70 -1.28 3.41
N THR A 84 -3.26 -2.10 2.52
CA THR A 84 -3.67 -1.66 1.18
C THR A 84 -5.18 -1.85 0.98
N GLY A 85 -5.76 -1.03 0.11
CA GLY A 85 -7.15 -1.17 -0.32
C GLY A 85 -7.33 -2.15 -1.49
N SER A 86 -8.56 -2.23 -1.99
CA SER A 86 -8.96 -3.11 -3.10
C SER A 86 -8.23 -2.86 -4.43
N GLN A 87 -7.66 -1.67 -4.63
CA GLN A 87 -6.91 -1.27 -5.83
C GLN A 87 -5.38 -1.40 -5.65
N ASP A 88 -4.90 -2.14 -4.65
CA ASP A 88 -3.48 -2.23 -4.29
C ASP A 88 -2.80 -0.90 -3.93
N ARG A 89 -3.60 0.14 -3.72
CA ARG A 89 -3.13 1.42 -3.18
C ARG A 89 -2.83 1.25 -1.70
N ALA A 90 -1.59 1.52 -1.30
CA ALA A 90 -1.21 1.59 0.11
C ALA A 90 -1.95 2.75 0.79
N PHE A 91 -2.48 2.48 1.97
CA PHE A 91 -3.09 3.48 2.85
C PHE A 91 -2.11 3.92 3.94
N VAL A 92 -1.43 2.93 4.53
CA VAL A 92 -0.41 3.14 5.55
C VAL A 92 0.59 1.99 5.54
N ASP A 93 1.85 2.34 5.77
CA ASP A 93 2.93 1.41 6.07
C ASP A 93 3.35 1.60 7.54
N PHE A 94 2.99 0.67 8.41
CA PHE A 94 3.36 0.74 9.83
C PHE A 94 4.83 0.35 10.04
N ILE A 95 5.52 1.14 10.86
CA ILE A 95 6.94 0.99 11.14
C ILE A 95 7.20 0.69 12.61
N HIS A 96 8.45 0.31 12.90
CA HIS A 96 8.94 0.03 14.25
C HIS A 96 8.08 -0.96 15.03
N LEU A 97 7.57 -2.00 14.35
CA LEU A 97 6.62 -2.97 14.90
C LEU A 97 7.21 -3.68 16.11
N LYS A 98 6.47 -3.69 17.23
CA LYS A 98 6.83 -4.47 18.43
C LYS A 98 5.64 -5.30 18.92
N LYS A 99 5.96 -6.45 19.52
CA LYS A 99 4.98 -7.28 20.23
C LYS A 99 4.23 -6.46 21.29
N GLY A 100 2.91 -6.59 21.29
CA GLY A 100 2.00 -5.90 22.20
C GLY A 100 1.55 -4.51 21.72
N GLU A 101 2.17 -3.95 20.68
CA GLU A 101 1.73 -2.68 20.11
C GLU A 101 0.42 -2.84 19.33
N GLN A 102 -0.37 -1.77 19.31
CA GLN A 102 -1.55 -1.67 18.47
C GLN A 102 -1.25 -0.74 17.30
N ARG A 103 -1.68 -1.18 16.12
CA ARG A 103 -1.66 -0.42 14.88
C ARG A 103 -3.08 -0.39 14.32
N GLY A 104 -3.43 0.66 13.60
CA GLY A 104 -4.80 0.82 13.14
C GLY A 104 -4.90 1.66 11.89
N TRP A 105 -5.71 1.21 10.94
CA TRP A 105 -6.14 2.02 9.82
C TRP A 105 -7.66 2.11 9.86
N GLN A 106 -8.17 3.25 10.34
CA GLN A 106 -9.60 3.47 10.55
C GLN A 106 -10.25 2.30 11.32
N GLU A 107 -11.21 1.62 10.70
CA GLU A 107 -11.92 0.50 11.31
C GLU A 107 -11.07 -0.76 11.46
N LEU A 108 -9.98 -0.92 10.71
CA LEU A 108 -9.08 -2.04 10.90
C LEU A 108 -8.17 -1.78 12.10
N ARG A 109 -8.34 -2.57 13.16
CA ARG A 109 -7.43 -2.63 14.30
C ARG A 109 -6.55 -3.88 14.22
N LEU A 110 -5.27 -3.69 14.49
CA LEU A 110 -4.25 -4.73 14.48
C LEU A 110 -3.52 -4.73 15.82
N THR A 111 -3.58 -5.85 16.54
CA THR A 111 -2.72 -6.08 17.71
C THR A 111 -1.54 -6.95 17.28
N ILE A 112 -0.31 -6.45 17.47
CA ILE A 112 0.89 -7.20 17.11
C ILE A 112 1.16 -8.26 18.17
N LEU A 113 1.01 -9.54 17.84
CA LEU A 113 1.19 -10.63 18.79
C LEU A 113 2.64 -11.13 18.82
N GLU A 114 3.28 -11.23 17.66
CA GLU A 114 4.66 -11.72 17.49
C GLU A 114 5.29 -11.02 16.29
N VAL A 115 6.58 -10.67 16.41
CA VAL A 115 7.39 -10.07 15.35
C VAL A 115 8.67 -10.89 15.23
N ASP A 116 8.94 -11.44 14.05
CA ASP A 116 10.13 -12.21 13.78
C ASP A 116 10.63 -11.99 12.34
N PRO A 117 11.91 -12.25 12.03
CA PRO A 117 12.44 -12.04 10.68
C PRO A 117 11.78 -12.88 9.59
N SER A 118 11.14 -13.99 9.96
CA SER A 118 10.44 -14.92 9.06
C SER A 118 8.93 -14.67 8.95
N GLY A 119 8.37 -13.75 9.74
CA GLY A 119 6.94 -13.55 9.83
C GLY A 119 6.47 -12.56 10.89
N LEU A 120 5.21 -12.19 10.75
CA LEU A 120 4.51 -11.32 11.68
C LEU A 120 3.19 -11.97 12.04
N VAL A 121 2.85 -12.04 13.31
CA VAL A 121 1.55 -12.54 13.74
C VAL A 121 0.76 -11.39 14.33
N VAL A 122 -0.39 -11.11 13.73
CA VAL A 122 -1.29 -10.04 14.17
C VAL A 122 -2.65 -10.61 14.56
N GLU A 123 -3.33 -9.94 15.45
CA GLU A 123 -4.75 -10.12 15.66
C GLU A 123 -5.49 -8.97 14.98
N ALA A 124 -6.37 -9.29 14.03
CA ALA A 124 -7.15 -8.30 13.29
C ALA A 124 -8.60 -8.25 13.80
N GLU A 125 -9.12 -7.03 13.92
CA GLU A 125 -10.48 -6.75 14.36
C GLU A 125 -11.03 -5.56 13.56
N ILE A 126 -12.30 -5.60 13.19
CA ILE A 126 -13.00 -4.48 12.54
C ILE A 126 -13.81 -3.71 13.60
N ARG A 127 -13.55 -2.41 13.71
CA ARG A 127 -14.17 -1.45 14.64
C ARG A 127 -14.63 -0.19 13.91
N PRO A 128 -15.84 -0.20 13.35
CA PRO A 128 -16.34 0.94 12.58
C PRO A 128 -16.24 2.26 13.36
N GLY A 129 -15.73 3.31 12.70
CA GLY A 129 -15.57 4.64 13.28
C GLY A 129 -14.33 4.83 14.18
N ALA A 130 -13.50 3.80 14.39
CA ALA A 130 -12.24 3.97 15.10
C ALA A 130 -11.25 4.87 14.33
N PRO A 131 -10.42 5.67 15.04
CA PRO A 131 -9.33 6.40 14.41
C PRO A 131 -8.22 5.44 13.98
N SER A 132 -7.34 5.89 13.07
CA SER A 132 -6.08 5.19 12.80
C SER A 132 -5.17 5.27 14.02
N THR A 133 -4.20 4.37 14.15
CA THR A 133 -3.35 4.28 15.35
C THR A 133 -1.92 3.90 15.02
N GLY A 134 -0.96 4.56 15.67
CA GLY A 134 0.44 4.16 15.73
C GLY A 134 1.37 4.85 14.72
N ASP A 135 2.65 4.47 14.80
CA ASP A 135 3.71 5.01 13.93
C ASP A 135 3.60 4.42 12.52
N GLY A 136 3.77 5.26 11.51
CA GLY A 136 3.63 4.83 10.14
C GLY A 136 3.84 5.91 9.11
N TRP A 137 3.96 5.45 7.87
CA TRP A 137 3.94 6.27 6.67
C TRP A 137 2.54 6.24 6.08
N TYR A 138 1.81 7.33 6.23
CA TYR A 138 0.41 7.46 5.81
C TYR A 138 0.32 8.09 4.43
N THR A 139 -0.29 7.41 3.47
CA THR A 139 -0.39 7.86 2.06
C THR A 139 -1.81 8.24 1.64
N ALA A 140 -2.82 7.69 2.31
CA ALA A 140 -4.22 8.05 2.06
C ALA A 140 -4.65 9.32 2.82
N LEU A 141 -3.87 10.40 2.62
CA LEU A 141 -4.06 11.70 3.26
C LEU A 141 -5.38 12.35 2.81
N ARG A 142 -6.16 12.83 3.78
CA ARG A 142 -7.41 13.57 3.56
C ARG A 142 -7.77 14.35 4.83
N GLU A 143 -8.55 15.41 4.65
CA GLU A 143 -9.14 16.13 5.77
C GLU A 143 -9.98 15.19 6.65
N GLY A 144 -9.87 15.39 7.98
CA GLY A 144 -10.54 14.58 8.98
C GLY A 144 -9.86 13.27 9.31
N LEU A 145 -8.77 12.88 8.62
CA LEU A 145 -7.99 11.71 9.03
C LEU A 145 -7.39 11.94 10.42
N GLN A 146 -7.66 11.01 11.34
CA GLN A 146 -7.20 11.03 12.71
C GLN A 146 -6.24 9.87 12.98
N VAL A 147 -5.13 10.15 13.65
CA VAL A 147 -4.14 9.15 14.07
C VAL A 147 -3.84 9.32 15.56
N GLU A 148 -4.11 8.26 16.32
CA GLU A 148 -3.92 8.21 17.76
C GLU A 148 -2.59 7.54 18.14
N PHE A 149 -1.96 8.04 19.21
CA PHE A 149 -0.74 7.48 19.80
C PHE A 149 -0.92 7.31 21.31
N ASP A 150 -0.70 6.08 21.77
CA ASP A 150 -0.66 5.67 23.18
C ASP A 150 -1.85 6.12 24.05
N GLY A 151 -3.04 6.32 23.47
CA GLY A 151 -4.22 6.77 24.21
C GLY A 151 -4.18 8.23 24.66
N LYS A 152 -3.16 9.01 24.26
CA LYS A 152 -2.88 10.33 24.87
C LYS A 152 -2.67 11.43 23.85
N ARG A 153 -2.26 11.08 22.63
CA ARG A 153 -1.94 12.05 21.58
C ARG A 153 -2.78 11.76 20.35
N LEU A 154 -3.30 12.80 19.72
CA LEU A 154 -4.12 12.70 18.52
C LEU A 154 -3.61 13.68 17.47
N VAL A 155 -3.26 13.19 16.30
CA VAL A 155 -2.94 14.00 15.12
C VAL A 155 -4.14 13.98 14.18
N THR A 156 -4.68 15.16 13.85
CA THR A 156 -5.79 15.31 12.91
C THR A 156 -5.35 16.13 11.70
N ILE A 157 -5.59 15.61 10.50
CA ILE A 157 -5.43 16.40 9.27
C ILE A 157 -6.59 17.37 9.14
N ARG A 158 -6.31 18.66 9.20
CA ARG A 158 -7.28 19.76 9.07
C ARG A 158 -7.46 20.23 7.64
N ALA A 159 -6.41 20.14 6.83
CA ALA A 159 -6.46 20.42 5.40
C ALA A 159 -5.31 19.71 4.69
N TRP A 160 -5.55 19.27 3.46
CA TRP A 160 -4.55 18.67 2.58
C TRP A 160 -4.80 19.09 1.14
N ASP A 161 -3.81 19.73 0.52
CA ASP A 161 -3.81 20.03 -0.91
C ASP A 161 -2.65 19.29 -1.61
N PRO A 162 -2.92 18.28 -2.45
CA PRO A 162 -1.86 17.57 -3.16
C PRO A 162 -1.25 18.38 -4.32
N ALA A 163 -1.95 19.39 -4.85
CA ALA A 163 -1.47 20.25 -5.94
C ALA A 163 -0.49 21.31 -5.42
N LYS A 164 -0.71 21.80 -4.20
CA LYS A 164 0.22 22.62 -3.43
C LYS A 164 0.53 21.89 -2.13
N PRO A 165 1.61 21.08 -2.06
CA PRO A 165 1.86 20.11 -0.98
C PRO A 165 2.06 20.79 0.37
N GLU A 166 0.94 21.14 0.98
CA GLU A 166 0.80 21.86 2.22
C GLU A 166 -0.25 21.12 3.04
N LEU A 167 0.18 20.65 4.20
CA LEU A 167 -0.63 19.86 5.11
C LEU A 167 -0.81 20.65 6.40
N LYS A 168 -2.06 20.89 6.79
CA LYS A 168 -2.40 21.50 8.07
C LYS A 168 -2.84 20.42 9.05
N LEU A 169 -2.20 20.41 10.20
CA LEU A 169 -2.36 19.41 11.25
C LEU A 169 -2.80 20.10 12.54
N LEU A 170 -3.70 19.45 13.27
CA LEU A 170 -3.99 19.74 14.67
C LEU A 170 -3.47 18.57 15.50
N ILE A 171 -2.59 18.85 16.45
CA ILE A 171 -2.03 17.85 17.36
C ILE A 171 -2.54 18.15 18.77
N LEU A 172 -3.13 17.14 19.41
CA LEU A 172 -3.66 17.23 20.78
C LEU A 172 -2.82 16.34 21.71
N GLN A 173 -2.57 16.81 22.94
CA GLN A 173 -2.03 16.01 24.05
C GLN A 173 -2.66 16.47 25.37
N GLY A 174 -3.58 15.68 25.92
CA GLY A 174 -4.38 16.11 27.08
C GLY A 174 -5.18 17.38 26.76
N ASP A 175 -5.00 18.44 27.56
CA ASP A 175 -5.65 19.74 27.36
C ASP A 175 -4.87 20.69 26.44
N HIS A 176 -3.73 20.23 25.90
CA HIS A 176 -2.91 21.03 24.98
C HIS A 176 -3.27 20.75 23.52
N ALA A 177 -3.29 21.82 22.72
CA ALA A 177 -3.53 21.77 21.29
C ALA A 177 -2.49 22.64 20.56
N GLU A 178 -1.93 22.12 19.48
CA GLU A 178 -0.99 22.83 18.63
C GLU A 178 -1.35 22.63 17.15
N GLU A 179 -1.40 23.72 16.40
CA GLU A 179 -1.58 23.68 14.95
C GLU A 179 -0.23 23.75 14.25
N GLN A 180 0.01 22.84 13.31
CA GLN A 180 1.22 22.79 12.52
C GLN A 180 0.87 22.81 11.03
N THR A 181 1.62 23.60 10.26
CA THR A 181 1.60 23.53 8.79
C THR A 181 2.90 22.93 8.30
N LEU A 182 2.81 21.89 7.46
CA LEU A 182 3.96 21.24 6.83
C LEU A 182 3.91 21.50 5.33
N GLY A 183 4.96 22.11 4.81
CA GLY A 183 5.20 22.18 3.37
C GLY A 183 5.93 20.94 2.85
N GLU A 184 6.28 20.97 1.56
CA GLU A 184 7.09 19.94 0.91
C GLU A 184 8.40 19.68 1.67
N ASN A 185 8.64 18.40 2.01
CA ASN A 185 9.82 17.91 2.73
C ASN A 185 10.03 18.55 4.11
N ALA A 186 9.00 19.22 4.64
CA ALA A 186 9.05 19.83 5.96
C ALA A 186 9.04 18.76 7.05
N LYS A 187 9.80 19.02 8.11
CA LYS A 187 9.83 18.22 9.34
C LYS A 187 9.47 19.09 10.53
N ALA A 188 8.70 18.53 11.44
CA ALA A 188 8.40 19.14 12.73
C ALA A 188 8.38 18.07 13.81
N ARG A 189 8.45 18.49 15.07
CA ARG A 189 8.23 17.61 16.22
C ARG A 189 7.35 18.34 17.22
N VAL A 190 6.17 17.78 17.46
CA VAL A 190 5.14 18.37 18.33
C VAL A 190 4.70 17.31 19.32
N PHE A 191 4.73 17.62 20.63
CA PHE A 191 4.35 16.69 21.70
C PHE A 191 5.03 15.30 21.60
N GLY A 192 6.29 15.28 21.17
CA GLY A 192 7.09 14.07 20.99
C GLY A 192 6.71 13.22 19.75
N VAL A 193 5.81 13.70 18.90
CA VAL A 193 5.52 13.08 17.59
C VAL A 193 6.31 13.81 16.51
N GLY A 194 7.20 13.10 15.84
CA GLY A 194 7.85 13.53 14.62
C GLY A 194 6.87 13.51 13.45
N LEU A 195 6.84 14.61 12.69
CA LEU A 195 5.96 14.82 11.56
C LEU A 195 6.84 15.13 10.34
N GLU A 196 6.71 14.38 9.25
CA GLU A 196 7.44 14.67 8.00
C GLU A 196 6.55 14.44 6.78
N LEU A 197 6.33 15.48 5.98
CA LEU A 197 5.61 15.40 4.71
C LEU A 197 6.62 15.26 3.58
N ARG A 198 6.64 14.13 2.88
CA ARG A 198 7.54 13.91 1.73
C ARG A 198 6.93 13.01 0.66
N LYS A 199 7.63 12.83 -0.45
CA LYS A 199 7.36 11.75 -1.40
C LYS A 199 8.22 10.53 -1.10
N ARG A 200 7.69 9.34 -1.36
CA ARG A 200 8.45 8.09 -1.34
C ARG A 200 8.59 7.57 -2.78
N GLY A 201 9.77 7.77 -3.39
CA GLY A 201 10.01 7.42 -4.79
C GLY A 201 9.22 8.31 -5.76
N SER A 202 8.69 7.73 -6.83
CA SER A 202 7.80 8.41 -7.79
C SER A 202 6.33 8.49 -7.35
N ALA A 203 6.03 8.05 -6.13
CA ALA A 203 4.67 7.84 -5.63
C ALA A 203 4.04 9.11 -5.01
N ASP A 204 2.76 8.94 -4.62
CA ASP A 204 1.94 9.89 -3.87
C ASP A 204 2.69 10.45 -2.64
N TRP A 205 2.33 11.68 -2.26
CA TRP A 205 2.74 12.27 -0.98
C TRP A 205 2.33 11.39 0.19
N GLY A 206 3.17 11.36 1.23
CA GLY A 206 2.80 10.74 2.49
C GLY A 206 3.30 11.53 3.69
N LEU A 207 2.66 11.26 4.81
CA LEU A 207 2.98 11.80 6.12
C LEU A 207 3.63 10.70 6.95
N LEU A 208 4.90 10.88 7.29
CA LEU A 208 5.55 10.07 8.31
C LEU A 208 5.11 10.61 9.67
N LEU A 209 4.55 9.73 10.48
CA LEU A 209 4.30 9.97 11.89
C LEU A 209 5.15 8.98 12.70
N ASP A 210 6.01 9.53 13.56
CA ASP A 210 6.95 8.75 14.36
C ASP A 210 7.01 9.26 15.79
N SER A 211 6.56 8.45 16.74
CA SER A 211 6.55 8.79 18.16
C SER A 211 7.85 8.44 18.91
N LYS A 212 8.86 7.87 18.23
CA LYS A 212 10.11 7.40 18.83
C LYS A 212 11.26 8.40 18.79
#